data_AF-A0A2P5HHN6-F1
#
_entry.id   AF-A0A2P5HHN6-F1
#
_cell.length_a   1.000
_cell.length_b   1.000
_cell.length_c   1.000
_cell.angle_alpha   90.00
_cell.angle_beta   90.00
_cell.angle_gamma   90.00
#
_symmetry.space_group_name_H-M   'P 1'
#
loop_
_entity.id
_entity.type
_entity.pdbx_description
1 polymer ?
#
loop_
_entity_poly.entity_id
_entity_poly.type
_entity_poly.pdbx_seq_one_letter_code
_entity_poly.pdbx_strand_id
1 'polypeptide(L)'
;MNVMKKIVDEKIATALVMEDDVDWDVNVRQQMARILHEFDRDQSRMTADWDVLWLGNVGERFPKDDDRKIVFQDPTVPSLQELSQGFNSVKSFPEHSRVIHPSDFPLCTYAYAVSYAGAQKILYHGGLDRVVGNFDTDLANNCWLYMNCISVTPPLFHFDRSKGMERDSDTDQAFVKHNQEPGSYKKGSASRCEKTGFGEMSVSSASTS
;
A
#
# COMPACT_ATOMS: atom_id res chain seq x y z
N MET A 1 2.07 -4.49 -15.84
CA MET A 1 1.00 -5.41 -16.32
C MET A 1 1.48 -6.80 -16.76
N ASN A 2 2.72 -7.02 -17.20
CA ASN A 2 3.18 -8.34 -17.66
C ASN A 2 3.13 -9.44 -16.58
N VAL A 3 3.39 -9.08 -15.32
CA VAL A 3 3.27 -10.01 -14.19
C VAL A 3 1.83 -10.52 -14.05
N MET A 4 0.82 -9.65 -14.14
CA MET A 4 -0.59 -10.06 -14.06
C MET A 4 -0.98 -10.99 -15.19
N LYS A 5 -0.51 -10.71 -16.42
CA LYS A 5 -0.72 -11.62 -17.57
C LYS A 5 -0.12 -12.98 -17.31
N LYS A 6 1.13 -13.05 -16.84
CA LYS A 6 1.81 -14.31 -16.49
C LYS A 6 1.03 -15.11 -15.44
N ILE A 7 0.53 -14.46 -14.39
CA ILE A 7 -0.27 -15.12 -13.35
C ILE A 7 -1.51 -15.77 -13.95
N VAL A 8 -2.21 -15.05 -14.84
CA VAL A 8 -3.42 -15.56 -15.50
C VAL A 8 -3.10 -16.67 -16.50
N ASP A 9 -2.12 -16.44 -17.38
CA ASP A 9 -1.75 -17.37 -18.45
C ASP A 9 -1.22 -18.70 -17.88
N GLU A 10 -0.45 -18.64 -16.80
CA GLU A 10 0.16 -19.81 -16.14
C GLU A 10 -0.70 -20.39 -15.01
N LYS A 11 -1.87 -19.80 -14.72
CA LYS A 11 -2.78 -20.23 -13.64
C LYS A 11 -2.11 -20.30 -12.27
N ILE A 12 -1.28 -19.31 -11.97
CA ILE A 12 -0.64 -19.17 -10.66
C ILE A 12 -1.72 -18.74 -9.65
N ALA A 13 -1.93 -19.54 -8.61
CA ALA A 13 -2.99 -19.28 -7.62
C ALA A 13 -2.77 -17.95 -6.87
N THR A 14 -1.52 -17.68 -6.51
CA THR A 14 -1.11 -16.47 -5.80
C THR A 14 0.33 -16.12 -6.15
N ALA A 15 0.62 -14.83 -6.31
CA ALA A 15 1.99 -14.34 -6.46
C ALA A 15 2.25 -13.18 -5.49
N LEU A 16 3.46 -13.15 -4.92
CA LEU A 16 4.00 -11.99 -4.25
C LEU A 16 4.75 -11.14 -5.28
N VAL A 17 4.38 -9.86 -5.38
CA VAL A 17 5.05 -8.86 -6.22
C VAL A 17 5.69 -7.84 -5.28
N MET A 18 6.94 -7.49 -5.56
CA MET A 18 7.73 -6.55 -4.77
C MET A 18 8.56 -5.68 -5.72
N GLU A 19 8.76 -4.43 -5.34
CA GLU A 19 9.74 -3.54 -5.98
C GLU A 19 11.16 -4.06 -5.68
N ASP A 20 12.14 -3.71 -6.52
CA ASP A 20 13.50 -4.24 -6.41
C ASP A 20 14.36 -3.55 -5.34
N ASP A 21 13.93 -2.38 -4.87
CA ASP A 21 14.60 -1.51 -3.92
C ASP A 21 13.96 -1.51 -2.52
N VAL A 22 13.12 -2.50 -2.22
CA VAL A 22 12.46 -2.62 -0.89
C VAL A 22 13.22 -3.55 0.04
N ASP A 23 13.24 -3.18 1.31
CA ASP A 23 13.79 -3.97 2.41
C ASP A 23 12.66 -4.70 3.17
N TRP A 24 13.05 -5.75 3.89
CA TRP A 24 12.17 -6.52 4.76
C TRP A 24 12.93 -7.06 5.98
N ASP A 25 12.19 -7.34 7.05
CA ASP A 25 12.76 -7.93 8.27
C ASP A 25 13.26 -9.36 8.00
N VAL A 26 14.38 -9.76 8.61
CA VAL A 26 14.88 -11.15 8.58
C VAL A 26 13.84 -12.17 9.08
N ASN A 27 12.87 -11.73 9.88
CA ASN A 27 11.75 -12.48 10.42
C ASN A 27 10.50 -12.47 9.50
N VAL A 28 10.59 -11.99 8.24
CA VAL A 28 9.44 -11.89 7.32
C VAL A 28 8.64 -13.19 7.20
N ARG A 29 9.30 -14.36 7.26
CA ARG A 29 8.61 -15.67 7.25
C ARG A 29 7.72 -15.86 8.48
N GLN A 30 8.19 -15.45 9.66
CA GLN A 30 7.44 -15.55 10.91
C GLN A 30 6.31 -14.52 10.94
N GLN A 31 6.56 -13.30 10.45
CA GLN A 31 5.54 -12.25 10.31
C GLN A 31 4.40 -12.71 9.40
N MET A 32 4.74 -13.25 8.21
CA MET A 32 3.76 -13.82 7.29
C MET A 32 2.98 -14.97 7.93
N ALA A 33 3.63 -15.87 8.68
CA ALA A 33 2.95 -16.96 9.37
C ALA A 33 1.93 -16.45 10.41
N ARG A 34 2.24 -15.36 11.13
CA ARG A 34 1.29 -14.72 12.07
C ARG A 34 0.08 -14.13 11.35
N ILE A 35 0.30 -13.47 10.21
CA ILE A 35 -0.80 -12.93 9.38
C ILE A 35 -1.70 -14.04 8.89
N LEU A 36 -1.13 -15.11 8.33
CA LEU A 36 -1.90 -16.25 7.85
C LEU A 36 -2.66 -16.96 8.98
N HIS A 37 -2.09 -17.02 10.18
CA HIS A 37 -2.80 -17.55 11.34
C HIS A 37 -4.07 -16.75 11.67
N GLU A 38 -4.00 -15.42 11.58
CA GLU A 38 -5.18 -14.58 11.78
C GLU A 38 -6.18 -14.69 10.62
N PHE A 39 -5.73 -14.90 9.39
CA PHE A 39 -6.61 -15.21 8.24
C PHE A 39 -7.36 -16.53 8.43
N ASP A 40 -6.71 -17.55 8.98
CA ASP A 40 -7.37 -18.85 9.23
C ASP A 40 -8.41 -18.74 10.36
N ARG A 41 -8.16 -17.87 11.35
CA ARG A 41 -9.06 -17.62 12.48
C ARG A 41 -10.26 -16.77 12.09
N ASP A 42 -10.03 -15.72 11.32
CA ASP A 42 -11.08 -14.87 10.76
C ASP A 42 -11.55 -15.47 9.45
N GLN A 43 -12.61 -16.27 9.45
CA GLN A 43 -13.19 -16.82 8.21
C GLN A 43 -14.19 -15.85 7.56
N SER A 44 -13.97 -14.55 7.72
CA SER A 44 -14.79 -13.54 7.08
C SER A 44 -14.62 -13.58 5.55
N ARG A 45 -15.57 -12.98 4.81
CA ARG A 45 -15.42 -12.83 3.37
C ARG A 45 -14.19 -12.01 2.99
N MET A 46 -13.72 -11.13 3.87
CA MET A 46 -12.54 -10.31 3.65
C MET A 46 -11.32 -11.22 3.41
N THR A 47 -11.02 -12.08 4.37
CA THR A 47 -9.83 -12.97 4.40
C THR A 47 -9.97 -14.24 3.55
N ALA A 48 -11.19 -14.69 3.25
CA ALA A 48 -11.40 -15.88 2.41
C ALA A 48 -11.27 -15.60 0.90
N ASP A 49 -11.78 -14.46 0.43
CA ASP A 49 -11.91 -14.14 -1.00
C ASP A 49 -11.13 -12.86 -1.38
N TRP A 50 -9.92 -12.69 -0.86
CA TRP A 50 -9.11 -11.50 -1.12
C TRP A 50 -8.56 -11.47 -2.56
N ASP A 51 -8.50 -10.27 -3.14
CA ASP A 51 -7.95 -10.02 -4.47
C ASP A 51 -6.49 -9.55 -4.38
N VAL A 52 -6.22 -8.58 -3.50
CA VAL A 52 -4.90 -8.03 -3.26
C VAL A 52 -4.66 -7.91 -1.75
N LEU A 53 -3.47 -8.33 -1.32
CA LEU A 53 -2.98 -8.17 0.04
C LEU A 53 -1.76 -7.25 0.00
N TRP A 54 -1.92 -6.01 0.48
CA TRP A 54 -0.85 -5.03 0.59
C TRP A 54 0.06 -5.37 1.76
N LEU A 55 1.33 -5.61 1.45
CA LEU A 55 2.37 -5.97 2.42
C LEU A 55 3.46 -4.88 2.53
N GLY A 56 3.44 -3.90 1.63
CA GLY A 56 4.30 -2.73 1.63
C GLY A 56 3.64 -1.57 0.89
N ASN A 57 3.47 -0.46 1.58
CA ASN A 57 2.96 0.82 1.09
C ASN A 57 3.58 1.95 1.93
N VAL A 58 3.36 3.23 1.59
CA VAL A 58 3.85 4.38 2.41
C VAL A 58 2.85 4.90 3.41
N GLY A 59 1.64 4.36 3.40
CA GLY A 59 0.50 4.86 4.12
C GLY A 59 -0.77 4.79 3.29
N GLU A 60 -1.88 4.87 4.00
CA GLU A 60 -3.22 4.83 3.45
C GLU A 60 -4.18 5.54 4.40
N ARG A 61 -5.42 5.77 3.96
CA ARG A 61 -6.46 6.19 4.88
C ARG A 61 -6.80 5.01 5.78
N PHE A 62 -6.69 5.20 7.09
CA PHE A 62 -6.89 4.09 8.00
C PHE A 62 -8.33 4.07 8.52
N PRO A 63 -9.10 3.00 8.25
CA PRO A 63 -10.50 2.93 8.63
C PRO A 63 -10.65 2.53 10.11
N LYS A 64 -10.42 3.49 11.03
CA LYS A 64 -10.37 3.25 12.49
C LYS A 64 -11.60 2.51 13.02
N ASP A 65 -12.78 2.88 12.52
CA ASP A 65 -14.07 2.39 13.01
C ASP A 65 -14.60 1.17 12.21
N ASP A 66 -13.75 0.54 11.39
CA ASP A 66 -14.15 -0.66 10.65
C ASP A 66 -14.03 -1.91 11.52
N ASP A 67 -15.16 -2.57 11.77
CA ASP A 67 -15.23 -3.76 12.62
C ASP A 67 -14.61 -5.01 11.98
N ARG A 68 -14.23 -4.96 10.69
CA ARG A 68 -13.52 -6.05 10.00
C ARG A 68 -12.03 -6.09 10.31
N LYS A 69 -11.48 -5.06 10.97
CA LYS A 69 -10.07 -5.03 11.31
C LYS A 69 -9.71 -6.12 12.33
N ILE A 70 -8.56 -6.74 12.15
CA ILE A 70 -7.98 -7.71 13.08
C ILE A 70 -6.73 -7.08 13.67
N VAL A 71 -6.70 -6.93 14.99
CA VAL A 71 -5.53 -6.41 15.72
C VAL A 71 -4.90 -7.55 16.51
N PHE A 72 -3.61 -7.79 16.30
CA PHE A 72 -2.88 -8.84 17.00
C PHE A 72 -1.50 -8.36 17.45
N GLN A 73 -0.93 -9.04 18.43
CA GLN A 73 0.40 -8.74 18.95
C GLN A 73 1.48 -9.31 18.03
N ASP A 74 2.41 -8.45 17.63
CA ASP A 74 3.56 -8.78 16.82
C ASP A 74 4.80 -8.06 17.38
N PRO A 75 5.68 -8.78 18.12
CA PRO A 75 6.87 -8.18 18.73
C PRO A 75 7.91 -7.70 17.73
N THR A 76 7.75 -8.01 16.43
CA THR A 76 8.63 -7.51 15.37
C THR A 76 8.23 -6.13 14.86
N VAL A 77 7.04 -5.63 15.24
CA VAL A 77 6.65 -4.25 14.95
C VAL A 77 7.51 -3.33 15.81
N PRO A 78 8.19 -2.30 15.24
CA PRO A 78 9.01 -1.36 16.00
C PRO A 78 8.15 -0.54 16.97
N SER A 79 8.79 0.23 17.85
CA SER A 79 8.05 1.08 18.79
C SER A 79 7.18 2.09 18.03
N LEU A 80 6.05 2.51 18.61
CA LEU A 80 5.13 3.43 17.93
C LEU A 80 5.79 4.76 17.56
N GLN A 81 6.87 5.15 18.24
CA GLN A 81 7.62 6.38 17.96
C GLN A 81 8.48 6.30 16.69
N GLU A 82 8.86 5.09 16.28
CA GLU A 82 9.70 4.84 15.11
C GLU A 82 8.89 4.67 13.82
N LEU A 83 7.56 4.55 13.92
CA LEU A 83 6.69 4.45 12.75
C LEU A 83 6.65 5.75 11.95
N SER A 84 6.71 5.61 10.62
CA SER A 84 6.58 6.72 9.68
C SER A 84 5.23 7.43 9.82
N GLN A 85 5.16 8.68 9.36
CA GLN A 85 3.96 9.51 9.50
C GLN A 85 2.73 8.91 8.80
N GLY A 86 2.92 8.16 7.71
CA GLY A 86 1.86 7.46 6.99
C GLY A 86 1.14 6.40 7.82
N PHE A 87 1.72 5.97 8.93
CA PHE A 87 1.17 4.97 9.85
C PHE A 87 0.85 5.54 11.23
N ASN A 88 0.69 6.86 11.36
CA ASN A 88 0.29 7.48 12.63
C ASN A 88 -1.05 6.97 13.17
N SER A 89 -1.93 6.49 12.29
CA SER A 89 -3.24 5.94 12.65
C SER A 89 -3.15 4.72 13.55
N VAL A 90 -2.15 3.86 13.38
CA VAL A 90 -2.01 2.64 14.20
C VAL A 90 -1.45 2.92 15.59
N LYS A 91 -1.04 4.15 15.89
CA LYS A 91 -0.61 4.57 17.24
C LYS A 91 -1.74 4.56 18.27
N SER A 92 -3.00 4.41 17.84
CA SER A 92 -4.14 4.19 18.74
C SER A 92 -4.29 2.75 19.22
N PHE A 93 -3.53 1.80 18.69
CA PHE A 93 -3.53 0.41 19.13
C PHE A 93 -2.41 0.16 20.15
N PRO A 94 -2.46 -0.97 20.90
CA PRO A 94 -1.39 -1.34 21.82
C PRO A 94 -0.02 -1.35 21.13
N GLU A 95 1.04 -1.07 21.90
CA GLU A 95 2.42 -1.25 21.43
C GLU A 95 2.64 -2.65 20.83
N HIS A 96 3.55 -2.72 19.87
CA HIS A 96 3.89 -3.96 19.17
C HIS A 96 2.66 -4.70 18.62
N SER A 97 1.72 -3.96 18.03
CA SER A 97 0.57 -4.53 17.36
C SER A 97 0.64 -4.33 15.86
N ARG A 98 0.11 -5.32 15.14
CA ARG A 98 -0.13 -5.26 13.70
C ARG A 98 -1.62 -5.37 13.46
N VAL A 99 -2.08 -4.65 12.45
CA VAL A 99 -3.49 -4.57 12.07
C VAL A 99 -3.66 -5.08 10.65
N ILE A 100 -4.55 -6.05 10.47
CA ILE A 100 -5.07 -6.46 9.17
C ILE A 100 -6.40 -5.74 8.99
N HIS A 101 -6.62 -5.06 7.88
CA HIS A 101 -7.86 -4.32 7.66
C HIS A 101 -8.18 -4.20 6.16
N PRO A 102 -9.44 -3.90 5.80
CA PRO A 102 -9.77 -3.50 4.44
C PRO A 102 -8.89 -2.32 4.02
N SER A 103 -8.32 -2.40 2.83
CA SER A 103 -7.50 -1.31 2.30
C SER A 103 -8.37 -0.08 2.01
N ASP A 104 -7.86 1.10 2.33
CA ASP A 104 -8.48 2.37 1.94
C ASP A 104 -7.43 3.31 1.35
N PHE A 105 -7.28 3.18 0.03
CA PHE A 105 -6.37 3.95 -0.82
C PHE A 105 -4.89 3.87 -0.42
N PRO A 106 -4.30 2.66 -0.39
CA PRO A 106 -2.86 2.49 -0.16
C PRO A 106 -2.04 3.05 -1.32
N LEU A 107 -1.00 3.80 -1.00
CA LEU A 107 -0.09 4.40 -1.97
C LEU A 107 1.25 3.69 -2.03
N CYS A 108 1.83 3.68 -3.23
CA CYS A 108 3.04 2.94 -3.60
C CYS A 108 2.87 1.41 -3.50
N THR A 109 3.64 0.69 -4.32
CA THR A 109 3.52 -0.76 -4.50
C THR A 109 4.75 -1.52 -4.02
N TYR A 110 5.33 -1.10 -2.90
CA TYR A 110 6.55 -1.71 -2.35
C TYR A 110 6.47 -3.23 -2.31
N ALA A 111 5.37 -3.77 -1.78
CA ALA A 111 5.02 -5.17 -1.97
C ALA A 111 3.52 -5.41 -1.82
N TYR A 112 3.00 -6.32 -2.64
CA TYR A 112 1.64 -6.83 -2.51
C TYR A 112 1.56 -8.26 -3.04
N ALA A 113 0.77 -9.08 -2.37
CA ALA A 113 0.34 -10.36 -2.93
C ALA A 113 -0.95 -10.15 -3.74
N VAL A 114 -1.10 -10.93 -4.80
CA VAL A 114 -2.28 -10.90 -5.66
C VAL A 114 -2.76 -12.32 -5.92
N SER A 115 -4.07 -12.54 -5.76
CA SER A 115 -4.69 -13.82 -6.09
C SER A 115 -4.92 -13.95 -7.59
N TYR A 116 -5.14 -15.16 -8.10
CA TYR A 116 -5.48 -15.37 -9.51
C TYR A 116 -6.69 -14.51 -9.94
N ALA A 117 -7.75 -14.49 -9.11
CA ALA A 117 -8.93 -13.67 -9.36
C ALA A 117 -8.62 -12.17 -9.31
N GLY A 118 -7.79 -11.73 -8.37
CA GLY A 118 -7.30 -10.36 -8.30
C GLY A 118 -6.53 -9.95 -9.55
N ALA A 119 -5.65 -10.81 -10.07
CA ALA A 119 -4.90 -10.54 -11.29
C ALA A 119 -5.82 -10.39 -12.51
N GLN A 120 -6.89 -11.20 -12.61
CA GLN A 120 -7.91 -11.04 -13.66
C GLN A 120 -8.63 -9.70 -13.55
N LYS A 121 -9.01 -9.28 -12.34
CA LYS A 121 -9.66 -7.99 -12.10
C LYS A 121 -8.74 -6.81 -12.45
N ILE A 122 -7.47 -6.87 -12.06
CA ILE A 122 -6.47 -5.83 -12.41
C ILE A 122 -6.33 -5.70 -13.92
N LEU A 123 -6.26 -6.81 -14.66
CA LEU A 123 -6.20 -6.81 -16.12
C LEU A 123 -7.48 -6.27 -16.76
N TYR A 124 -8.64 -6.64 -16.22
CA TYR A 124 -9.94 -6.19 -16.71
C TYR A 124 -10.11 -4.68 -16.54
N HIS A 125 -9.94 -4.17 -15.31
CA HIS A 125 -10.09 -2.76 -15.00
C HIS A 125 -9.01 -1.91 -15.65
N GLY A 126 -7.74 -2.35 -15.66
CA GLY A 126 -6.67 -1.64 -16.36
C GLY A 126 -6.80 -1.66 -17.90
N GLY A 127 -7.65 -2.52 -18.46
CA GLY A 127 -7.98 -2.55 -19.89
C GLY A 127 -9.20 -1.71 -20.28
N LEU A 128 -10.14 -1.51 -19.35
CA LEU A 128 -11.35 -0.71 -19.54
C LEU A 128 -11.12 0.76 -19.20
N ASP A 129 -10.59 0.99 -18.00
CA ASP A 129 -10.21 2.29 -17.53
C ASP A 129 -8.82 2.56 -18.11
N ARG A 130 -8.72 3.52 -19.04
CA ARG A 130 -7.40 4.01 -19.44
C ARG A 130 -6.72 4.47 -18.16
N VAL A 131 -5.69 3.75 -17.71
CA VAL A 131 -4.82 4.09 -16.57
C VAL A 131 -4.70 5.60 -16.47
N VAL A 132 -5.47 6.22 -15.57
CA VAL A 132 -5.61 7.69 -15.51
C VAL A 132 -4.44 8.26 -14.69
N GLY A 133 -3.91 7.46 -13.76
CA GLY A 133 -2.77 7.77 -12.92
C GLY A 133 -1.55 6.90 -13.15
N ASN A 134 -0.74 6.77 -12.10
CA ASN A 134 0.29 5.73 -11.98
C ASN A 134 -0.35 4.40 -11.52
N PHE A 135 0.37 3.29 -11.71
CA PHE A 135 -0.16 1.95 -11.46
C PHE A 135 -0.68 1.75 -10.03
N ASP A 136 0.02 2.30 -9.04
CA ASP A 136 -0.35 2.28 -7.63
C ASP A 136 -1.66 3.03 -7.36
N THR A 137 -1.84 4.25 -7.88
CA THR A 137 -3.11 4.98 -7.72
C THR A 137 -4.28 4.26 -8.39
N ASP A 138 -4.06 3.69 -9.57
CA ASP A 138 -5.12 2.95 -10.26
C ASP A 138 -5.47 1.65 -9.52
N LEU A 139 -4.48 0.95 -8.98
CA LEU A 139 -4.72 -0.22 -8.14
C LEU A 139 -5.46 0.14 -6.86
N ALA A 140 -5.09 1.24 -6.20
CA ALA A 140 -5.75 1.77 -5.02
C ALA A 140 -7.22 2.14 -5.30
N ASN A 141 -7.50 2.77 -6.45
CA ASN A 141 -8.87 3.06 -6.89
C ASN A 141 -9.69 1.79 -7.14
N ASN A 142 -9.11 0.81 -7.82
CA ASN A 142 -9.77 -0.47 -8.07
C ASN A 142 -10.05 -1.23 -6.77
N CYS A 143 -9.14 -1.16 -5.80
CA CYS A 143 -9.33 -1.67 -4.44
C CYS A 143 -10.49 -1.02 -3.71
N TRP A 144 -10.72 0.28 -3.93
CA TRP A 144 -11.86 0.95 -3.32
C TRP A 144 -13.19 0.58 -4.01
N LEU A 145 -13.21 0.49 -5.34
CA LEU A 145 -14.46 0.41 -6.10
C LEU A 145 -14.91 -1.02 -6.45
N TYR A 146 -13.97 -1.93 -6.72
CA TYR A 146 -14.26 -3.17 -7.46
C TYR A 146 -13.62 -4.43 -6.88
N MET A 147 -12.66 -4.30 -5.98
CA MET A 147 -11.84 -5.41 -5.49
C MET A 147 -11.88 -5.53 -3.98
N ASN A 148 -11.73 -6.76 -3.47
CA ASN A 148 -11.56 -7.03 -2.05
C ASN A 148 -10.07 -6.94 -1.71
N CYS A 149 -9.64 -5.75 -1.29
CA CYS A 149 -8.24 -5.50 -0.92
C CYS A 149 -8.06 -5.41 0.59
N ILE A 150 -6.97 -6.00 1.07
CA ILE A 150 -6.59 -6.03 2.47
C ILE A 150 -5.23 -5.38 2.61
N SER A 151 -5.05 -4.61 3.67
CA SER A 151 -3.76 -4.06 4.06
C SER A 151 -3.30 -4.62 5.39
N VAL A 152 -1.98 -4.70 5.53
CA VAL A 152 -1.29 -5.06 6.76
C VAL A 152 -0.49 -3.85 7.23
N THR A 153 -0.84 -3.33 8.41
CA THR A 153 -0.28 -2.08 8.94
C THR A 153 0.23 -2.26 10.38
N PRO A 154 1.49 -1.92 10.70
CA PRO A 154 2.55 -1.47 9.78
C PRO A 154 2.89 -2.52 8.70
N PRO A 155 3.49 -2.13 7.56
CA PRO A 155 3.86 -3.05 6.49
C PRO A 155 5.04 -3.97 6.88
N LEU A 156 5.25 -5.00 6.07
CA LEU A 156 6.37 -5.95 6.20
C LEU A 156 7.53 -5.53 5.28
N PHE A 157 7.18 -4.96 4.13
CA PHE A 157 8.13 -4.44 3.14
C PHE A 157 8.09 -2.92 3.17
N HIS A 158 9.26 -2.31 3.26
CA HIS A 158 9.41 -0.88 3.36
C HIS A 158 10.67 -0.44 2.64
N PHE A 159 10.70 0.83 2.25
CA PHE A 159 11.92 1.45 1.78
C PHE A 159 12.68 2.01 3.00
N ASP A 160 13.88 1.50 3.31
CA ASP A 160 14.72 2.10 4.35
C ASP A 160 15.77 3.03 3.72
N ARG A 161 15.73 4.31 4.10
CA ARG A 161 16.87 5.21 3.89
C ARG A 161 17.92 4.94 4.95
N SER A 162 18.61 3.81 4.83
CA SER A 162 19.80 3.61 5.64
C SER A 162 20.74 4.81 5.43
N LYS A 163 21.06 5.50 6.53
CA LYS A 163 21.90 6.71 6.54
C LYS A 163 23.25 6.40 5.88
N GLY A 164 23.42 6.80 4.63
CA GLY A 164 24.68 6.64 3.90
C GLY A 164 24.55 6.28 2.42
N MET A 165 23.36 5.92 1.92
CA MET A 165 23.17 5.65 0.49
C MET A 165 22.80 6.93 -0.27
N GLU A 166 23.80 7.77 -0.52
CA GLU A 166 23.66 9.03 -1.29
C GLU A 166 23.65 8.84 -2.82
N ARG A 167 23.31 7.64 -3.33
CA ARG A 167 23.35 7.35 -4.77
C ARG A 167 22.22 6.45 -5.21
N ASP A 168 21.08 7.06 -5.49
CA ASP A 168 20.12 6.53 -6.45
C ASP A 168 20.34 7.20 -7.81
N SER A 169 20.33 6.40 -8.87
CA SER A 169 20.50 6.83 -10.26
C SER A 169 19.41 7.77 -10.78
N ASP A 170 18.32 7.93 -10.03
CA ASP A 170 17.16 8.74 -10.41
C ASP A 170 17.08 10.10 -9.68
N THR A 171 18.18 10.51 -9.05
CA THR A 171 18.25 11.82 -8.37
C THR A 171 18.74 12.89 -9.34
N ASP A 172 17.86 13.37 -10.23
CA ASP A 172 18.14 14.62 -10.94
C ASP A 172 18.21 15.78 -9.94
N GLN A 173 19.41 16.36 -9.83
CA GLN A 173 19.67 17.62 -9.13
C GLN A 173 18.89 18.75 -9.80
N ALA A 174 17.66 19.01 -9.35
CA ALA A 174 16.89 20.17 -9.79
C ALA A 174 16.42 21.02 -8.61
N PHE A 175 17.38 21.67 -7.93
CA PHE A 175 17.12 22.88 -7.16
C PHE A 175 18.04 24.00 -7.62
N VAL A 176 17.76 24.54 -8.81
CA VAL A 176 18.09 25.95 -9.08
C VAL A 176 16.83 26.75 -8.70
N LYS A 177 16.94 27.53 -7.62
CA LYS A 177 15.91 28.49 -7.21
C LYS A 177 15.76 29.55 -8.30
N HIS A 178 14.62 29.57 -8.99
CA HIS A 178 14.15 30.77 -9.67
C HIS A 178 12.72 31.11 -9.24
N ASN A 179 12.53 32.39 -8.94
CA ASN A 179 11.35 33.00 -8.36
C ASN A 179 10.08 32.80 -9.19
N GLN A 180 8.95 32.85 -8.49
CA GLN A 180 7.57 32.65 -8.92
C GLN A 180 7.15 33.39 -10.20
N GLU A 181 6.38 32.67 -11.04
CA GLU A 181 5.22 33.24 -11.77
C GLU A 181 4.03 32.26 -11.65
N PRO A 182 2.78 32.76 -11.46
CA PRO A 182 1.61 31.91 -11.30
C PRO A 182 1.00 31.56 -12.66
N GLY A 183 1.08 30.28 -13.04
CA GLY A 183 0.34 29.78 -14.21
C GLY A 183 1.14 28.86 -15.12
N SER A 184 1.53 27.68 -14.63
CA SER A 184 1.66 26.49 -15.48
C SER A 184 1.68 25.25 -14.59
N TYR A 185 0.69 24.35 -14.77
CA TYR A 185 0.81 22.99 -14.25
C TYR A 185 1.88 22.29 -15.09
N LYS A 186 3.12 22.29 -14.61
CA LYS A 186 4.17 21.44 -15.16
C LYS A 186 3.91 20.01 -14.71
N LYS A 187 3.79 19.11 -15.69
CA LYS A 187 3.83 17.66 -15.52
C LYS A 187 5.18 17.29 -14.91
N GLY A 188 5.25 17.23 -13.58
CA GLY A 188 6.42 16.74 -12.87
C GLY A 188 6.49 15.23 -13.00
N SER A 189 7.64 14.71 -13.43
CA SER A 189 7.97 13.30 -13.25
C SER A 189 7.80 12.95 -11.77
N ALA A 190 7.03 11.90 -11.48
CA ALA A 190 6.73 11.46 -10.13
C ALA A 190 8.04 11.09 -9.41
N SER A 191 8.62 12.04 -8.68
CA SER A 191 9.71 11.78 -7.75
C SER A 191 9.14 10.96 -6.59
N ARG A 192 9.74 9.80 -6.34
CA ARG A 192 9.46 8.78 -5.30
C ARG A 192 8.34 9.11 -4.31
N CYS A 193 7.42 8.15 -4.21
CA CYS A 193 6.10 8.20 -3.56
C CYS A 193 6.07 8.69 -2.09
N GLU A 194 7.21 8.80 -1.40
CA GLU A 194 7.35 9.45 -0.08
C GLU A 194 6.98 10.95 -0.07
N LYS A 195 7.03 11.66 -1.21
CA LYS A 195 6.74 13.11 -1.23
C LYS A 195 5.25 13.45 -1.11
N THR A 196 4.36 12.47 -1.20
CA THR A 196 2.92 12.67 -1.00
C THR A 196 2.53 12.15 0.38
N GLY A 197 2.88 12.90 1.43
CA GLY A 197 2.26 12.67 2.73
C GLY A 197 0.76 12.89 2.62
N PHE A 198 -0.05 11.97 3.16
CA PHE A 198 -1.48 12.19 3.38
C PHE A 198 -1.64 13.36 4.36
N GLY A 199 -1.68 14.59 3.84
CA GLY A 199 -2.26 15.71 4.57
C GLY A 199 -3.73 15.43 4.82
N GLU A 200 -4.23 15.79 5.99
CA GLU A 200 -5.63 15.63 6.39
C GLU A 200 -6.57 16.08 5.26
N MET A 201 -7.18 15.13 4.54
CA MET A 201 -8.31 15.44 3.66
C MET A 201 -9.52 15.65 4.55
N SER A 202 -9.83 16.92 4.83
CA SER A 202 -11.10 17.31 5.41
C SER A 202 -12.23 16.99 4.41
N VAL A 203 -13.12 16.08 4.81
CA VAL A 203 -14.33 15.77 4.06
C VAL A 203 -15.29 16.95 4.24
N SER A 204 -15.41 17.83 3.24
CA SER A 204 -16.53 18.77 3.21
C SER A 204 -17.77 18.02 2.71
N SER A 205 -18.70 17.72 3.61
CA SER A 205 -20.04 17.25 3.26
C SER A 205 -20.76 18.34 2.46
N ALA A 206 -20.98 18.12 1.18
CA ALA A 206 -21.91 18.94 0.40
C ALA A 206 -23.33 18.57 0.82
N SER A 207 -23.95 19.41 1.63
CA SER A 207 -25.39 19.40 1.89
C SER A 207 -26.13 19.76 0.60
N THR A 208 -26.83 18.81 0.01
CA THR A 208 -27.83 19.08 -1.02
C THR A 208 -29.11 19.61 -0.36
N SER A 209 -29.42 20.88 -0.64
CA SER A 209 -30.75 21.47 -0.49
C SER A 209 -31.46 21.45 -1.84
#